data_AF-W4IIU1-F1
#
_entry.id   AF-W4IIU1-F1
#
_cell.length_a   1.000
_cell.length_b   1.000
_cell.length_c   1.000
_cell.angle_alpha   90.00
_cell.angle_beta   90.00
_cell.angle_gamma   90.00
#
_symmetry.space_group_name_H-M   'P 1'
#
loop_
_entity.id
_entity.type
_entity.pdbx_description
1 polymer ?
#
loop_
_entity_poly.entity_id
_entity_poly.type
_entity_poly.pdbx_seq_one_letter_code
_entity_poly.pdbx_strand_id
1 'polypeptide(L)'
;MCRLNCIQRTYVYFFINKNYNIEKMKKAAKLFIGEHDFSNCCKKGKNVTSYRRTVLKFDIRNIDKHFYYFKIKGISFLYNQIRHMVAILFLVGKGLLDNNDVNNILNNTSTKRKNYHIADENGLLLYSFKFNDYKYNNHVNNKIFLNVMNKYIQSTMLLVSLCHPLKLENKNEDFFENLDDEDIKNDVIHNNMIKEINKK
;
A
#
# COMPACT_ATOMS: atom_id res chain seq x y z
N MET A 1 13.38 18.89 10.71
CA MET A 1 13.38 19.36 9.31
C MET A 1 13.03 18.29 8.27
N CYS A 2 13.35 16.99 8.46
CA CYS A 2 13.05 15.97 7.43
C CYS A 2 11.55 15.68 7.19
N ARG A 3 10.66 15.84 8.18
CA ARG A 3 9.23 15.48 8.04
C ARG A 3 8.47 16.37 7.05
N LEU A 4 8.79 17.66 6.98
CA LEU A 4 8.07 18.65 6.18
C LEU A 4 8.42 18.55 4.69
N ASN A 5 9.61 18.08 4.36
CA ASN A 5 10.09 18.05 2.98
C ASN A 5 9.63 16.79 2.22
N CYS A 6 8.95 15.85 2.88
CA CYS A 6 8.52 14.58 2.31
C CYS A 6 7.29 14.76 1.44
N ILE A 7 7.45 14.63 0.11
CA ILE A 7 6.40 14.82 -0.89
C ILE A 7 5.46 13.62 -0.95
N GLN A 8 6.03 12.41 -0.90
CA GLN A 8 5.27 11.18 -1.09
C GLN A 8 5.87 10.03 -0.30
N ARG A 9 5.02 9.07 0.07
CA ARG A 9 5.38 7.82 0.75
C ARG A 9 4.70 6.67 0.04
N THR A 10 5.43 5.57 -0.11
CA THR A 10 4.94 4.30 -0.65
C THR A 10 5.01 3.27 0.45
N TYR A 11 3.88 2.62 0.71
CA TYR A 11 3.75 1.51 1.64
C TYR A 11 3.41 0.24 0.87
N VAL A 12 3.86 -0.88 1.41
CA VAL A 12 3.47 -2.21 0.98
C VAL A 12 2.76 -2.90 2.14
N TYR A 13 1.65 -3.59 1.86
CA TYR A 13 0.98 -4.42 2.86
C TYR A 13 0.88 -5.85 2.35
N PHE A 14 1.57 -6.79 2.99
CA PHE A 14 1.56 -8.21 2.62
C PHE A 14 0.38 -8.96 3.27
N PHE A 15 -0.22 -9.88 2.51
CA PHE A 15 -1.28 -10.73 3.02
C PHE A 15 -1.35 -12.08 2.29
N ILE A 16 -1.87 -13.07 2.99
CA ILE A 16 -2.17 -14.39 2.44
C ILE A 16 -3.60 -14.38 1.90
N ASN A 17 -3.79 -14.89 0.69
CA ASN A 17 -5.10 -15.03 0.08
C ASN A 17 -5.88 -16.15 0.77
N LYS A 18 -6.95 -15.76 1.50
CA LYS A 18 -7.88 -16.67 2.18
C LYS A 18 -9.18 -16.79 1.37
N ASN A 19 -9.06 -17.12 0.09
CA ASN A 19 -10.16 -17.18 -0.89
C ASN A 19 -10.87 -15.84 -1.10
N TYR A 20 -10.12 -14.74 -1.08
CA TYR A 20 -10.66 -13.42 -1.38
C TYR A 20 -10.96 -13.26 -2.87
N ASN A 21 -12.04 -12.54 -3.19
CA ASN A 21 -12.29 -12.07 -4.55
C ASN A 21 -11.39 -10.88 -4.88
N ILE A 22 -10.20 -11.16 -5.42
CA ILE A 22 -9.17 -10.16 -5.73
C ILE A 22 -9.67 -9.12 -6.74
N GLU A 23 -10.49 -9.51 -7.72
CA GLU A 23 -11.03 -8.58 -8.73
C GLU A 23 -11.97 -7.55 -8.12
N LYS A 24 -12.84 -7.95 -7.19
CA LYS A 24 -13.66 -7.00 -6.41
C LYS A 24 -12.78 -6.07 -5.58
N MET A 25 -11.75 -6.60 -4.94
CA MET A 25 -10.82 -5.79 -4.15
C MET A 25 -10.08 -4.76 -5.00
N LYS A 26 -9.61 -5.14 -6.21
CA LYS A 26 -8.96 -4.21 -7.15
C LYS A 26 -9.89 -3.07 -7.56
N LYS A 27 -11.17 -3.38 -7.83
CA LYS A 27 -12.18 -2.36 -8.17
C LYS A 27 -12.42 -1.40 -7.00
N ALA A 28 -12.58 -1.92 -5.79
CA ALA A 28 -12.75 -1.10 -4.59
C ALA A 28 -11.50 -0.28 -4.23
N ALA A 29 -10.30 -0.82 -4.46
CA ALA A 29 -9.03 -0.13 -4.20
C ALA A 29 -8.92 1.17 -5.01
N LYS A 30 -9.43 1.18 -6.25
CA LYS A 30 -9.45 2.37 -7.11
C LYS A 30 -10.31 3.51 -6.54
N LEU A 31 -11.34 3.22 -5.75
CA LEU A 31 -12.20 4.25 -5.15
C LEU A 31 -11.46 5.11 -4.13
N PHE A 32 -10.42 4.57 -3.51
CA PHE A 32 -9.59 5.31 -2.56
C PHE A 32 -8.60 6.28 -3.22
N ILE A 33 -8.37 6.17 -4.54
CA ILE A 33 -7.44 7.04 -5.28
C ILE A 33 -8.07 8.44 -5.41
N GLY A 34 -7.23 9.47 -5.27
CA GLY A 34 -7.66 10.87 -5.24
C GLY A 34 -7.63 11.46 -3.82
N GLU A 35 -8.24 12.62 -3.67
CA GLU A 35 -8.36 13.32 -2.40
C GLU A 35 -9.71 13.01 -1.74
N HIS A 36 -9.66 12.46 -0.53
CA HIS A 36 -10.85 12.08 0.23
C HIS A 36 -10.73 12.49 1.70
N ASP A 37 -11.86 12.56 2.39
CA ASP A 37 -11.89 12.62 3.85
C ASP A 37 -11.77 11.20 4.42
N PHE A 38 -10.62 10.91 5.04
CA PHE A 38 -10.32 9.60 5.61
C PHE A 38 -10.62 9.52 7.12
N SER A 39 -11.46 10.40 7.67
CA SER A 39 -11.91 10.33 9.08
C SER A 39 -12.57 8.97 9.40
N ASN A 40 -13.27 8.39 8.42
CA ASN A 40 -13.84 7.05 8.52
C ASN A 40 -12.85 5.90 8.30
N CYS A 41 -11.64 6.19 7.87
CA CYS A 41 -10.59 5.23 7.63
C CYS A 41 -9.38 5.44 8.54
N CYS A 42 -9.51 6.13 9.67
CA CYS A 42 -8.38 6.36 10.58
C CYS A 42 -8.77 6.21 12.06
N LYS A 43 -7.74 6.14 12.91
CA LYS A 43 -7.92 6.35 14.35
C LYS A 43 -7.90 7.84 14.64
N LYS A 44 -8.97 8.36 15.23
CA LYS A 44 -9.11 9.78 15.58
C LYS A 44 -8.02 10.16 16.59
N GLY A 45 -7.15 11.10 16.18
CA GLY A 45 -6.11 11.67 17.03
C GLY A 45 -6.60 12.96 17.69
N LYS A 46 -6.13 13.23 18.91
CA LYS A 46 -6.52 14.43 19.66
C LYS A 46 -6.12 15.75 18.97
N ASN A 47 -5.05 15.73 18.16
CA ASN A 47 -4.45 16.93 17.55
C ASN A 47 -4.58 16.95 16.01
N VAL A 48 -5.53 16.22 15.43
CA VAL A 48 -5.71 16.18 13.96
C VAL A 48 -6.80 17.17 13.57
N THR A 49 -6.38 18.25 12.90
CA THR A 49 -7.27 19.33 12.43
C THR A 49 -7.91 19.03 11.07
N SER A 50 -7.26 18.21 10.24
CA SER A 50 -7.77 17.82 8.92
C SER A 50 -7.56 16.33 8.65
N TYR A 51 -8.63 15.69 8.18
CA TYR A 51 -8.68 14.28 7.80
C TYR A 51 -8.60 14.07 6.28
N ARG A 52 -8.48 15.15 5.50
CA ARG A 52 -8.33 15.07 4.04
C ARG A 52 -6.93 14.61 3.67
N ARG A 53 -6.82 13.55 2.86
CA ARG A 53 -5.54 13.02 2.37
C ARG A 53 -5.68 12.63 0.91
N THR A 54 -4.54 12.61 0.21
CA THR A 54 -4.48 12.24 -1.21
C THR A 54 -3.72 10.93 -1.37
N VAL A 55 -4.41 9.94 -1.93
CA VAL A 55 -3.83 8.67 -2.36
C VAL A 55 -3.59 8.75 -3.85
N LEU A 56 -2.35 8.51 -4.26
CA LEU A 56 -1.89 8.61 -5.65
C LEU A 56 -2.02 7.28 -6.39
N LYS A 57 -1.77 6.17 -5.69
CA LYS A 57 -1.84 4.81 -6.27
C LYS A 57 -2.28 3.82 -5.21
N PHE A 58 -3.11 2.85 -5.58
CA PHE A 58 -3.48 1.74 -4.71
C PHE A 58 -3.71 0.47 -5.53
N ASP A 59 -2.65 -0.32 -5.64
CA ASP A 59 -2.65 -1.55 -6.44
C ASP A 59 -2.64 -2.79 -5.57
N ILE A 60 -3.15 -3.88 -6.12
CA ILE A 60 -3.01 -5.24 -5.57
C ILE A 60 -2.17 -6.04 -6.55
N ARG A 61 -1.08 -6.63 -6.05
CA ARG A 61 -0.15 -7.43 -6.84
C ARG A 61 0.04 -8.79 -6.17
N ASN A 62 0.28 -9.82 -6.97
CA ASN A 62 0.61 -11.17 -6.49
C ASN A 62 2.12 -11.37 -6.51
N ILE A 63 2.62 -12.09 -5.52
CA ILE A 63 4.01 -12.60 -5.49
C ILE A 63 4.01 -14.06 -5.89
N ASP A 64 3.02 -14.79 -5.39
CA ASP A 64 2.79 -16.21 -5.65
C ASP A 64 1.28 -16.50 -5.61
N LYS A 65 0.87 -17.74 -5.86
CA LYS A 65 -0.52 -18.21 -5.85
C LYS A 65 -1.30 -17.85 -4.58
N HIS A 66 -0.61 -17.86 -3.43
CA HIS A 66 -1.22 -17.60 -2.13
C HIS A 66 -0.79 -16.26 -1.50
N PHE A 67 0.25 -15.63 -2.03
CA PHE A 67 0.86 -14.43 -1.42
C PHE A 67 0.64 -13.21 -2.28
N TYR A 68 0.05 -12.19 -1.67
CA TYR A 68 -0.30 -10.94 -2.32
C TYR A 68 0.19 -9.77 -1.50
N TYR A 69 0.31 -8.62 -2.14
CA TYR A 69 0.53 -7.36 -1.44
C TYR A 69 -0.27 -6.23 -2.06
N PHE A 70 -0.60 -5.28 -1.21
CA PHE A 70 -1.05 -3.96 -1.64
C PHE A 70 0.15 -3.04 -1.80
N LYS A 71 0.19 -2.24 -2.86
CA LYS A 71 1.15 -1.14 -3.03
C LYS A 71 0.38 0.17 -2.99
N ILE A 72 0.59 0.95 -1.93
CA ILE A 72 -0.14 2.19 -1.65
C ILE A 72 0.82 3.36 -1.70
N LYS A 73 0.56 4.33 -2.58
CA LYS A 73 1.35 5.56 -2.73
C LYS A 73 0.47 6.75 -2.40
N GLY A 74 0.96 7.69 -1.60
CA GLY A 74 0.21 8.88 -1.21
C GLY A 74 1.10 10.01 -0.71
N ILE A 75 0.54 11.21 -0.62
CA ILE A 75 1.26 12.39 -0.13
C ILE A 75 1.55 12.26 1.37
N SER A 76 0.49 11.98 2.13
CA SER A 76 0.57 11.71 3.56
C SER A 76 -0.57 10.80 4.00
N PHE A 77 -0.38 10.13 5.14
CA PHE A 77 -1.36 9.21 5.71
C PHE A 77 -1.64 9.57 7.17
N LEU A 78 -2.89 9.40 7.58
CA LEU A 78 -3.34 9.50 8.97
C LEU A 78 -2.92 8.26 9.77
N TYR A 79 -3.02 8.37 11.09
CA TYR A 79 -2.73 7.23 11.97
C TYR A 79 -3.68 6.06 11.67
N ASN A 80 -3.09 4.89 11.45
CA ASN A 80 -3.75 3.65 11.03
C ASN A 80 -4.51 3.71 9.69
N GLN A 81 -4.34 4.76 8.88
CA GLN A 81 -5.14 4.94 7.66
C GLN A 81 -5.10 3.74 6.72
N ILE A 82 -3.89 3.29 6.41
CA ILE A 82 -3.64 2.20 5.47
C ILE A 82 -4.23 0.90 6.00
N ARG A 83 -4.06 0.60 7.30
CA ARG A 83 -4.59 -0.63 7.91
C ARG A 83 -6.13 -0.67 7.89
N HIS A 84 -6.79 0.48 8.06
CA HIS A 84 -8.25 0.57 7.90
C HIS A 84 -8.68 0.39 6.44
N MET A 85 -8.00 1.03 5.48
CA MET A 85 -8.26 0.86 4.05
C MET A 85 -8.12 -0.62 3.64
N VAL A 86 -7.06 -1.28 4.09
CA VAL A 86 -6.80 -2.71 3.86
C VAL A 86 -7.90 -3.58 4.48
N ALA A 87 -8.33 -3.28 5.72
CA ALA A 87 -9.41 -4.03 6.38
C ALA A 87 -10.73 -3.95 5.59
N ILE A 88 -11.07 -2.76 5.08
CA ILE A 88 -12.25 -2.57 4.23
C ILE A 88 -12.13 -3.41 2.95
N LEU A 89 -10.96 -3.41 2.30
CA LEU A 89 -10.74 -4.25 1.13
C LEU A 89 -10.84 -5.75 1.44
N PHE A 90 -10.41 -6.21 2.61
CA PHE A 90 -10.63 -7.61 3.00
C PHE A 90 -12.12 -7.94 3.17
N LEU A 91 -12.94 -7.02 3.67
CA LEU A 91 -14.39 -7.22 3.74
C LEU A 91 -15.02 -7.29 2.34
N VAL A 92 -14.59 -6.42 1.42
CA VAL A 92 -15.01 -6.48 0.01
C VAL A 92 -14.58 -7.80 -0.63
N GLY A 93 -13.36 -8.26 -0.36
CA GLY A 93 -12.84 -9.55 -0.82
C GLY A 93 -13.65 -10.75 -0.31
N LYS A 94 -14.22 -10.66 0.90
CA LYS A 94 -15.14 -11.66 1.47
C LYS A 94 -16.58 -11.51 0.96
N GLY A 95 -16.89 -10.44 0.22
CA GLY A 95 -18.25 -10.12 -0.22
C GLY A 95 -19.15 -9.56 0.88
N LEU A 96 -18.59 -9.09 2.01
CA LEU A 96 -19.35 -8.48 3.11
C LEU A 96 -19.61 -6.99 2.91
N LEU A 97 -18.87 -6.34 2.01
CA LEU A 97 -19.07 -4.97 1.57
C LEU A 97 -19.03 -4.90 0.04
N ASP A 98 -19.74 -3.93 -0.53
CA ASP A 98 -19.69 -3.61 -1.94
C ASP A 98 -18.98 -2.26 -2.21
N ASN A 99 -18.93 -1.84 -3.48
CA ASN A 99 -18.31 -0.56 -3.86
C ASN A 99 -19.10 0.66 -3.36
N ASN A 100 -20.43 0.55 -3.23
CA ASN A 100 -21.27 1.63 -2.73
C ASN A 100 -21.03 1.85 -1.23
N ASP A 101 -20.87 0.78 -0.46
CA ASP A 101 -20.47 0.84 0.94
C ASP A 101 -19.12 1.55 1.11
N VAL A 102 -18.13 1.23 0.25
CA VAL A 102 -16.83 1.91 0.26
C VAL A 102 -16.98 3.40 -0.02
N ASN A 103 -17.78 3.79 -1.01
CA ASN A 103 -18.07 5.19 -1.29
C ASN A 103 -18.79 5.88 -0.12
N ASN A 104 -19.74 5.21 0.52
CA ASN A 104 -20.45 5.74 1.69
C ASN A 104 -19.52 5.94 2.90
N ILE A 105 -18.54 5.06 3.05
CA ILE A 105 -17.49 5.19 4.07
C ILE A 105 -16.64 6.44 3.77
N LEU A 106 -16.23 6.66 2.52
CA LEU A 106 -15.42 7.81 2.11
C LEU A 106 -16.17 9.15 2.16
N ASN A 107 -17.47 9.14 1.84
CA ASN A 107 -18.33 10.33 1.86
C ASN A 107 -18.89 10.65 3.25
N ASN A 108 -18.55 9.86 4.28
CA ASN A 108 -19.09 9.97 5.64
C ASN A 108 -20.64 9.87 5.73
N THR A 109 -21.30 9.30 4.73
CA THR A 109 -22.75 9.10 4.70
C THR A 109 -23.17 7.77 5.35
N SER A 110 -22.22 6.92 5.73
CA SER A 110 -22.48 5.66 6.42
C SER A 110 -23.17 5.86 7.79
N THR A 111 -24.38 5.30 7.93
CA THR A 111 -25.08 5.16 9.22
C THR A 111 -24.60 3.98 10.06
N LYS A 112 -23.84 3.05 9.47
CA LYS A 112 -23.27 1.89 10.16
C LYS A 112 -21.98 2.29 10.89
N ARG A 113 -21.94 2.11 12.21
CA ARG A 113 -20.70 2.23 12.99
C ARG A 113 -19.64 1.27 12.44
N LYS A 114 -18.37 1.67 12.53
CA LYS A 114 -17.20 0.87 12.12
C LYS A 114 -17.04 -0.36 13.02
N ASN A 115 -17.85 -1.39 12.80
CA ASN A 115 -17.70 -2.67 13.51
C ASN A 115 -16.88 -3.64 12.66
N TYR A 116 -15.65 -3.24 12.33
CA TYR A 116 -14.70 -4.13 11.67
C TYR A 116 -13.36 -4.13 12.41
N HIS A 117 -12.71 -5.29 12.43
CA HIS A 117 -11.37 -5.42 12.97
C HIS A 117 -10.36 -4.78 12.01
N ILE A 118 -9.49 -3.94 12.56
CA ILE A 118 -8.37 -3.36 11.81
C ILE A 118 -7.45 -4.47 11.29
N ALA A 119 -6.87 -4.29 10.11
CA ALA A 119 -5.89 -5.21 9.56
C ALA A 119 -4.67 -5.31 10.50
N ASP A 120 -3.99 -6.45 10.51
CA ASP A 120 -2.79 -6.70 11.32
C ASP A 120 -1.69 -5.65 11.03
N GLU A 121 -0.83 -5.36 11.99
CA GLU A 121 0.34 -4.50 11.80
C GLU A 121 1.50 -5.20 11.11
N ASN A 122 1.63 -6.51 11.32
CA ASN A 122 2.75 -7.31 10.82
C ASN A 122 2.89 -7.29 9.30
N GLY A 123 1.79 -7.02 8.58
CA GLY A 123 1.79 -6.95 7.12
C GLY A 123 2.29 -5.62 6.55
N LEU A 124 2.34 -4.54 7.35
CA LEU A 124 2.58 -3.18 6.85
C LEU A 124 4.07 -2.80 6.86
N LEU A 125 4.57 -2.39 5.70
CA LEU A 125 5.95 -1.94 5.50
C LEU A 125 5.99 -0.57 4.82
N LEU A 126 6.84 0.34 5.31
CA LEU A 126 7.21 1.55 4.56
C LEU A 126 8.27 1.17 3.51
N TYR A 127 7.91 1.25 2.23
CA TYR A 127 8.76 0.81 1.12
C TYR A 127 9.69 1.93 0.62
N SER A 128 9.14 3.14 0.40
CA SER A 128 9.93 4.26 -0.10
C SER A 128 9.31 5.61 0.23
N PHE A 129 10.08 6.68 0.12
CA PHE A 129 9.62 8.08 0.26
C PHE A 129 10.44 9.00 -0.65
N LYS A 130 9.90 10.18 -0.98
CA LYS A 130 10.58 11.20 -1.82
C LYS A 130 10.57 12.56 -1.12
N PHE A 131 11.67 13.31 -1.25
CA PHE A 131 11.84 14.66 -0.70
C PHE A 131 11.96 15.72 -1.82
N ASN A 132 11.62 16.97 -1.53
CA ASN A 132 11.69 18.09 -2.49
C ASN A 132 13.09 18.72 -2.59
N ASP A 133 13.75 18.93 -1.44
CA ASP A 133 14.91 19.84 -1.35
C ASP A 133 16.27 19.16 -1.51
N TYR A 134 16.29 17.87 -1.86
CA TYR A 134 17.53 17.17 -2.17
C TYR A 134 17.31 16.25 -3.37
N LYS A 135 18.00 16.55 -4.49
CA LYS A 135 18.34 15.57 -5.52
C LYS A 135 19.36 14.56 -4.96
N TYR A 136 19.09 13.97 -3.81
CA TYR A 136 19.74 12.71 -3.49
C TYR A 136 19.01 11.65 -4.32
N ASN A 137 19.57 11.35 -5.50
CA ASN A 137 19.46 10.02 -6.10
C ASN A 137 20.23 9.03 -5.21
N ASN A 138 19.96 9.01 -3.90
CA ASN A 138 20.09 7.78 -3.17
C ASN A 138 18.90 6.96 -3.66
N HIS A 139 19.11 6.24 -4.77
CA HIS A 139 18.80 4.82 -4.69
C HIS A 139 19.51 4.39 -3.41
N VAL A 140 18.80 4.42 -2.26
CA VAL A 140 19.15 3.51 -1.18
C VAL A 140 19.28 2.20 -1.93
N ASN A 141 20.52 1.70 -2.05
CA ASN A 141 20.77 0.47 -2.75
C ASN A 141 20.08 -0.56 -1.87
N ASN A 142 18.79 -0.69 -2.17
CA ASN A 142 17.82 -1.27 -1.31
C ASN A 142 18.17 -2.75 -1.22
N LYS A 143 19.07 -3.28 -2.05
CA LYS A 143 19.64 -4.61 -1.94
C LYS A 143 19.95 -5.05 -0.50
N ILE A 144 20.50 -4.21 0.38
CA ILE A 144 20.68 -4.61 1.80
C ILE A 144 19.34 -4.67 2.52
N PHE A 145 18.50 -3.63 2.40
CA PHE A 145 17.17 -3.57 3.01
C PHE A 145 16.25 -4.68 2.46
N LEU A 146 16.13 -4.82 1.15
CA LEU A 146 15.55 -5.91 0.38
C LEU A 146 16.10 -7.27 0.79
N ASN A 147 17.41 -7.45 0.97
CA ASN A 147 17.96 -8.74 1.43
C ASN A 147 17.55 -9.03 2.89
N VAL A 148 17.57 -8.03 3.76
CA VAL A 148 17.11 -8.16 5.15
C VAL A 148 15.61 -8.45 5.20
N MET A 149 14.82 -7.73 4.41
CA MET A 149 13.37 -7.92 4.28
C MET A 149 13.03 -9.24 3.60
N ASN A 150 13.81 -9.68 2.61
CA ASN A 150 13.73 -11.01 2.00
C ASN A 150 13.94 -12.06 3.05
N LYS A 151 15.03 -11.97 3.80
CA LYS A 151 15.35 -12.93 4.85
C LYS A 151 14.27 -12.95 5.93
N TYR A 152 13.76 -11.79 6.32
CA TYR A 152 12.67 -11.68 7.29
C TYR A 152 11.39 -12.30 6.74
N ILE A 153 10.97 -11.95 5.54
CA ILE A 153 9.75 -12.50 4.92
C ILE A 153 9.87 -14.00 4.71
N GLN A 154 10.99 -14.49 4.15
CA GLN A 154 11.26 -15.93 4.00
C GLN A 154 11.20 -16.65 5.36
N SER A 155 11.76 -16.07 6.43
CA SER A 155 11.68 -16.65 7.77
C SER A 155 10.24 -16.67 8.32
N THR A 156 9.48 -15.60 8.12
CA THR A 156 8.07 -15.55 8.53
C THR A 156 7.20 -16.47 7.68
N MET A 157 7.52 -16.61 6.39
CA MET A 157 6.81 -17.48 5.46
C MET A 157 7.08 -18.94 5.81
N LEU A 158 8.32 -19.31 6.11
CA LEU A 158 8.68 -20.61 6.66
C LEU A 158 7.94 -20.90 7.97
N LEU A 159 7.93 -19.94 8.91
CA LEU A 159 7.25 -20.10 10.20
C LEU A 159 5.74 -20.31 10.01
N VAL A 160 5.11 -19.51 9.14
CA VAL A 160 3.69 -19.65 8.82
C VAL A 160 3.41 -20.96 8.10
N SER A 161 4.29 -21.41 7.18
CA SER A 161 4.20 -22.72 6.53
C SER A 161 4.37 -23.89 7.50
N LEU A 162 5.15 -23.73 8.56
CA LEU A 162 5.29 -24.72 9.63
C LEU A 162 4.03 -24.78 10.51
N CYS A 163 3.40 -23.64 10.78
CA CYS A 163 2.15 -23.56 11.55
C CYS A 163 0.89 -23.91 10.73
N HIS A 164 0.94 -23.72 9.41
CA HIS A 164 -0.10 -24.04 8.44
C HIS A 164 0.57 -24.61 7.18
N PRO A 165 0.65 -25.95 7.01
CA PRO A 165 1.36 -26.58 5.89
C PRO A 165 0.67 -26.27 4.56
N LEU A 166 1.13 -25.20 3.91
CA LEU A 166 0.81 -24.84 2.53
C LEU A 166 1.99 -25.26 1.66
N LYS A 167 1.72 -26.04 0.60
CA LYS A 167 2.73 -26.45 -0.40
C LYS A 167 3.19 -25.21 -1.18
N LEU A 168 4.36 -24.69 -0.82
CA LEU A 168 5.05 -23.65 -1.56
C LEU A 168 5.92 -24.32 -2.64
N GLU A 169 5.41 -24.34 -3.87
CA GLU A 169 6.21 -24.71 -5.05
C GLU A 169 6.89 -23.45 -5.59
N ASN A 170 8.06 -23.10 -5.02
CA ASN A 170 9.24 -22.53 -5.70
C ASN A 170 10.09 -21.66 -4.76
N LYS A 171 11.40 -21.93 -4.78
CA LYS A 171 12.45 -21.08 -4.18
C LYS A 171 12.73 -19.92 -5.13
N ASN A 172 11.95 -18.84 -5.07
CA ASN A 172 12.29 -17.62 -5.82
C ASN A 172 13.18 -16.74 -4.94
N GLU A 173 14.48 -16.76 -5.26
CA GLU A 173 15.49 -15.86 -4.67
C GLU A 173 15.24 -14.38 -5.02
N ASP A 174 14.37 -14.11 -6.01
CA ASP A 174 14.03 -12.77 -6.53
C ASP A 174 12.67 -12.21 -6.05
N PHE A 175 12.35 -12.42 -4.78
CA PHE A 175 11.05 -12.02 -4.19
C PHE A 175 10.79 -10.50 -4.22
N PHE A 176 11.81 -9.65 -4.40
CA PHE A 176 11.64 -8.20 -4.58
C PHE A 176 12.17 -7.62 -5.90
N GLU A 177 12.90 -8.33 -6.74
CA GLU A 177 13.39 -7.72 -8.00
C GLU A 177 12.20 -7.32 -8.91
N ASN A 178 11.09 -8.04 -8.83
CA ASN A 178 9.85 -7.75 -9.55
C ASN A 178 9.02 -6.56 -9.01
N LEU A 179 9.49 -5.83 -7.98
CA LEU A 179 8.80 -4.64 -7.46
C LEU A 179 9.13 -3.34 -8.19
N ASP A 180 10.19 -3.35 -9.01
CA ASP A 180 10.83 -2.15 -9.55
C ASP A 180 10.38 -1.76 -10.99
N ASP A 181 9.68 -2.62 -11.71
CA ASP A 181 9.68 -2.52 -13.19
C ASP A 181 8.66 -1.60 -13.88
N GLU A 182 7.82 -0.84 -13.17
CA GLU A 182 6.87 0.10 -13.84
C GLU A 182 6.95 1.56 -13.40
N ASP A 183 7.34 1.83 -12.16
CA ASP A 183 7.37 3.22 -11.67
C ASP A 183 8.66 3.95 -12.14
N ILE A 184 9.75 3.22 -12.40
CA ILE A 184 11.03 3.78 -12.87
C ILE A 184 10.94 4.27 -14.32
N LYS A 185 10.32 3.49 -15.22
CA LYS A 185 10.16 3.89 -16.63
C LYS A 185 9.31 5.15 -16.77
N ASN A 186 8.23 5.25 -16.00
CA ASN A 186 7.33 6.41 -16.04
C ASN A 186 7.95 7.67 -15.42
N ASP A 187 8.73 7.54 -14.34
CA ASP A 187 9.48 8.67 -13.76
C ASP A 187 10.61 9.15 -14.70
N VAL A 188 11.26 8.26 -15.45
CA VAL A 188 12.26 8.63 -16.47
C VAL A 188 11.62 9.35 -17.66
N ILE A 189 10.47 8.85 -18.15
CA ILE A 189 9.74 9.46 -19.28
C ILE A 189 9.18 10.83 -18.89
N HIS A 190 8.61 10.98 -17.69
CA HIS A 190 8.11 12.27 -17.20
C HIS A 190 9.24 13.30 -17.01
N ASN A 191 10.39 12.86 -16.49
CA ASN A 191 11.57 13.73 -16.36
C ASN A 191 12.18 14.12 -17.71
N ASN A 192 12.06 13.29 -18.74
CA ASN A 192 12.51 13.61 -20.10
C ASN A 192 11.56 14.60 -20.79
N MET A 193 10.24 14.47 -20.63
CA MET A 193 9.28 15.45 -21.16
C MET A 193 9.45 16.84 -20.54
N ILE A 194 9.70 16.94 -19.23
CA ILE A 194 9.93 18.23 -18.55
C ILE A 194 11.25 18.88 -19.02
N LYS A 195 12.26 18.08 -19.40
CA LYS A 195 13.51 18.62 -19.97
C LYS A 195 13.34 19.16 -21.38
N GLU A 196 12.45 18.59 -22.20
CA GLU A 196 12.18 19.10 -23.55
C GLU A 196 11.34 20.38 -23.54
N ILE A 197 10.41 20.53 -22.60
CA ILE A 197 9.60 21.74 -22.45
C ILE A 197 10.46 22.93 -21.98
N ASN A 198 11.48 22.69 -21.14
CA ASN A 198 12.38 23.74 -20.64
C ASN A 198 13.58 24.02 -21.57
N LYS A 199 13.59 23.48 -22.80
CA LYS A 199 14.64 23.70 -23.81
C LYS A 199 14.17 24.50 -25.02
N LYS A 200 12.93 25.01 -25.00
CA LYS A 200 12.37 25.93 -25.99
C LYS A 200 12.14 27.30 -25.38
#